data_AF-A0A6N7S534-F1
#
_entry.id   AF-A0A6N7S534-F1
#
_cell.length_a   1.000
_cell.length_b   1.000
_cell.length_c   1.000
_cell.angle_alpha   90.00
_cell.angle_beta   90.00
_cell.angle_gamma   90.00
#
_symmetry.space_group_name_H-M   'P 1'
#
loop_
_entity.id
_entity.type
_entity.pdbx_description
1 polymer ?
#
loop_
_entity_poly.entity_id
_entity_poly.type
_entity_poly.pdbx_seq_one_letter_code
_entity_poly.pdbx_strand_id
1 'polypeptide(L)'
;MMKQEGCWMEVYNKEIFCRTMIVNEALFGQTEKQLRMMMNEVETELNFDFHDFYLCLTGLPKKYYTAELNMNRKDFVRIFEAFIRQIHNQARQDEIEMMHAVINYDGSKQIAFLIKKGSKSEAEILAFAGRIMEILEAEYQKDDRYQHSSLANFTVLSPWICDYSALAATFETVRKLSRMAYFHMRPIVVQQQDIPEGKGDWKRIRELFEQIELLIFDKNVRKLELAVHELFSKEVKLSYNFDLAYAVINDLNRLTMKLKDQLNLELPSAQLLFRLERYFSVEETEKNVLQLLRRIHQEAAADYQRMSPITQQVLAWIKQNYMREIGLQEAADHLGLAPAYVSRTFSRDLKVSLSAYITRLRIERAKPLLMETNMKIAEIADNVGIVNRDYFSVLFKKNTGMRPQEYRDFYRQ
;
A
#
# COMPACT_ATOMS: atom_id res chain seq x y z
N MET A 1 43.40 -12.62 8.56
CA MET A 1 42.56 -12.76 9.77
C MET A 1 41.09 -12.69 9.34
N MET A 2 40.61 -13.75 8.71
CA MET A 2 39.21 -13.91 8.29
C MET A 2 38.43 -14.38 9.53
N LYS A 3 37.52 -13.54 10.03
CA LYS A 3 36.60 -13.98 11.10
C LYS A 3 35.64 -14.99 10.50
N GLN A 4 35.60 -16.17 11.12
CA GLN A 4 34.68 -17.26 10.88
C GLN A 4 33.24 -16.73 10.91
N GLU A 5 32.66 -16.50 9.74
CA GLU A 5 31.21 -16.38 9.57
C GLU A 5 30.64 -17.80 9.60
N GLY A 6 29.84 -18.07 10.64
CA GLY A 6 29.21 -19.36 10.90
C GLY A 6 28.51 -19.93 9.66
N CYS A 7 29.09 -21.03 9.19
CA CYS A 7 28.85 -21.67 7.92
C CYS A 7 27.43 -22.26 7.83
N TRP A 8 26.78 -22.10 6.68
CA TRP A 8 25.51 -22.74 6.29
C TRP A 8 25.57 -24.29 6.27
N MET A 9 26.74 -24.89 6.49
CA MET A 9 27.01 -26.31 6.23
C MET A 9 26.63 -27.30 7.33
N GLU A 10 26.25 -26.87 8.54
CA GLU A 10 25.98 -27.84 9.63
C GLU A 10 24.55 -28.41 9.62
N VAL A 11 23.63 -27.92 8.77
CA VAL A 11 22.22 -28.35 8.78
C VAL A 11 21.68 -28.75 7.39
N TYR A 12 22.44 -28.58 6.31
CA TYR A 12 22.03 -29.00 4.96
C TYR A 12 23.08 -29.94 4.35
N ASN A 13 22.69 -31.19 4.12
CA ASN A 13 23.42 -32.11 3.24
C ASN A 13 23.73 -31.40 1.90
N LYS A 14 24.97 -31.50 1.40
CA LYS A 14 25.45 -30.95 0.11
C LYS A 14 24.40 -31.16 -1.00
N GLU A 15 23.82 -32.34 -1.05
CA GLU A 15 22.79 -32.74 -2.03
C GLU A 15 21.54 -31.84 -1.97
N ILE A 16 21.04 -31.51 -0.78
CA ILE A 16 19.85 -30.65 -0.61
C ILE A 16 20.14 -29.22 -1.06
N PHE A 17 21.34 -28.72 -0.76
CA PHE A 17 21.79 -27.41 -1.23
C PHE A 17 21.82 -27.35 -2.77
N CYS A 18 22.47 -28.33 -3.41
CA CYS A 18 22.56 -28.42 -4.86
C CYS A 18 21.16 -28.52 -5.49
N ARG A 19 20.28 -29.40 -4.99
CA ARG A 19 18.89 -29.51 -5.44
C ARG A 19 18.13 -28.19 -5.33
N THR A 20 18.26 -27.48 -4.21
CA THR A 20 17.61 -26.18 -4.01
C THR A 20 18.12 -25.16 -5.01
N MET A 21 19.43 -25.12 -5.25
CA MET A 21 20.06 -24.23 -6.24
C MET A 21 19.52 -24.51 -7.64
N ILE A 22 19.48 -25.79 -8.07
CA ILE A 22 18.97 -26.18 -9.39
C ILE A 22 17.51 -25.75 -9.58
N VAL A 23 16.65 -25.98 -8.58
CA VAL A 23 15.25 -25.55 -8.65
C VAL A 23 15.12 -24.03 -8.72
N ASN A 24 15.95 -23.27 -7.99
CA ASN A 24 15.94 -21.82 -8.13
C ASN A 24 16.32 -21.41 -9.56
N GLU A 25 17.42 -21.91 -10.13
CA GLU A 25 17.78 -21.60 -11.53
C GLU A 25 16.67 -21.95 -12.53
N ALA A 26 15.96 -23.05 -12.29
CA ALA A 26 14.82 -23.45 -13.10
C ALA A 26 13.69 -22.41 -13.05
N LEU A 27 13.31 -22.01 -11.84
CA LEU A 27 12.27 -21.01 -11.60
C LEU A 27 12.62 -19.63 -12.21
N PHE A 28 13.90 -19.27 -12.23
CA PHE A 28 14.39 -18.01 -12.80
C PHE A 28 14.74 -18.07 -14.30
N GLY A 29 14.34 -19.14 -15.00
CA GLY A 29 14.28 -19.16 -16.46
C GLY A 29 15.51 -19.68 -17.17
N GLN A 30 16.39 -20.44 -16.48
CA GLN A 30 17.39 -21.23 -17.19
C GLN A 30 16.70 -22.23 -18.15
N THR A 31 17.37 -22.66 -19.21
CA THR A 31 16.85 -23.69 -20.10
C THR A 31 17.06 -25.08 -19.53
N GLU A 32 16.24 -26.05 -19.94
CA GLU A 32 16.39 -27.44 -19.51
C GLU A 32 17.80 -28.00 -19.82
N LYS A 33 18.38 -27.61 -20.96
CA LYS A 33 19.75 -27.97 -21.33
C LYS A 33 20.77 -27.43 -20.33
N GLN A 34 20.63 -26.18 -19.90
CA GLN A 34 21.53 -25.57 -18.91
C GLN A 34 21.35 -26.23 -17.54
N LEU A 35 20.13 -26.55 -17.13
CA LEU A 35 19.90 -27.30 -15.89
C LEU A 35 20.53 -28.69 -15.92
N ARG A 36 20.44 -29.40 -17.05
CA ARG A 36 21.10 -30.70 -17.23
C ARG A 36 22.62 -30.59 -17.13
N MET A 37 23.20 -29.56 -17.73
CA MET A 37 24.64 -29.28 -17.57
C MET A 37 24.99 -29.04 -16.10
N MET A 38 24.21 -28.22 -15.41
CA MET A 38 24.45 -27.90 -14.01
C MET A 38 24.29 -29.11 -13.08
N MET A 39 23.27 -29.96 -13.30
CA MET A 39 23.09 -31.22 -12.58
C MET A 39 24.29 -32.15 -12.72
N ASN A 40 24.86 -32.24 -13.93
CA ASN A 40 26.08 -33.02 -14.18
C ASN A 40 27.31 -32.40 -13.49
N GLU A 41 27.47 -31.07 -13.53
CA GLU A 41 28.60 -30.37 -12.91
C GLU A 41 28.64 -30.52 -11.39
N VAL A 42 27.47 -30.52 -10.74
CA VAL A 42 27.37 -30.66 -9.28
C VAL A 42 27.07 -32.08 -8.82
N GLU A 43 27.08 -33.05 -9.74
CA GLU A 43 26.83 -34.48 -9.50
C GLU A 43 25.54 -34.71 -8.69
N THR A 44 24.46 -34.01 -9.03
CA THR A 44 23.20 -34.06 -8.30
C THR A 44 22.02 -34.17 -9.27
N GLU A 45 21.20 -35.19 -9.10
CA GLU A 45 19.96 -35.35 -9.83
C GLU A 45 18.76 -34.77 -9.07
N LEU A 46 17.79 -34.27 -9.84
CA LEU A 46 16.47 -33.92 -9.35
C LEU A 46 15.57 -35.16 -9.41
N ASN A 47 14.92 -35.48 -8.30
CA ASN A 47 13.86 -36.48 -8.27
C ASN A 47 12.54 -35.87 -8.77
N PHE A 48 12.61 -35.14 -9.89
CA PHE A 48 11.50 -34.40 -10.48
C PHE A 48 11.83 -34.08 -11.95
N ASP A 49 11.03 -34.55 -12.89
CA ASP A 49 11.31 -34.44 -14.33
C ASP A 49 10.70 -33.20 -15.03
N PHE A 50 10.08 -32.28 -14.27
CA PHE A 50 9.37 -31.08 -14.78
C PHE A 50 8.30 -31.34 -15.85
N HIS A 51 7.64 -32.50 -15.81
CA HIS A 51 6.44 -32.78 -16.59
C HIS A 51 5.24 -33.00 -15.65
N ASP A 52 4.07 -32.57 -16.11
CA ASP A 52 2.77 -32.79 -15.44
C ASP A 52 2.76 -32.45 -13.95
N PHE A 53 2.82 -31.15 -13.64
CA PHE A 53 2.93 -30.69 -12.26
C PHE A 53 2.21 -29.37 -12.00
N TYR A 54 2.13 -29.03 -10.71
CA TYR A 54 1.68 -27.74 -10.21
C TYR A 54 2.81 -27.09 -9.41
N LEU A 55 2.83 -25.77 -9.40
CA LEU A 55 3.71 -24.96 -8.58
C LEU A 55 2.89 -24.32 -7.46
N CYS A 56 3.23 -24.62 -6.22
CA CYS A 56 2.65 -24.01 -5.04
C CYS A 56 3.69 -23.12 -4.34
N LEU A 57 3.40 -21.84 -4.18
CA LEU A 57 4.26 -20.88 -3.48
C LEU A 57 3.62 -20.49 -2.16
N THR A 58 4.33 -20.65 -1.05
CA THR A 58 3.83 -20.35 0.29
C THR A 58 4.89 -19.66 1.15
N GLY A 59 4.46 -19.10 2.27
CA GLY A 59 5.30 -18.48 3.26
C GLY A 59 5.50 -16.98 3.04
N LEU A 60 6.15 -16.40 4.05
CA LEU A 60 6.22 -14.96 4.20
C LEU A 60 7.44 -14.37 3.46
N PRO A 61 7.33 -13.15 2.90
CA PRO A 61 8.49 -12.44 2.38
C PRO A 61 9.51 -12.11 3.49
N LYS A 62 10.80 -12.34 3.24
CA LYS A 62 11.89 -12.13 4.22
C LYS A 62 11.94 -10.72 4.79
N LYS A 63 11.54 -9.71 4.02
CA LYS A 63 11.56 -8.30 4.45
C LYS A 63 10.81 -8.10 5.77
N TYR A 64 9.81 -8.94 6.03
CA TYR A 64 9.03 -8.93 7.25
C TYR A 64 9.68 -9.66 8.44
N TYR A 65 10.65 -10.53 8.18
CA TYR A 65 11.21 -11.42 9.19
C TYR A 65 11.99 -10.62 10.22
N THR A 66 12.94 -9.81 9.75
CA THR A 66 13.81 -9.01 10.62
C THR A 66 13.20 -7.67 11.00
N ALA A 67 12.47 -7.01 10.10
CA ALA A 67 11.97 -5.67 10.35
C ALA A 67 10.82 -5.65 11.36
N GLU A 68 9.94 -6.65 11.32
CA GLU A 68 8.67 -6.62 12.04
C GLU A 68 8.48 -7.82 12.99
N LEU A 69 8.84 -9.03 12.55
CA LEU A 69 8.65 -10.24 13.35
C LEU A 69 9.82 -10.55 14.30
N ASN A 70 10.93 -9.81 14.22
CA ASN A 70 12.18 -10.11 14.91
C ASN A 70 12.61 -11.60 14.78
N MET A 71 12.26 -12.22 13.65
CA MET A 71 12.56 -13.59 13.32
C MET A 71 13.98 -13.65 12.78
N ASN A 72 14.88 -14.20 13.58
CA ASN A 72 16.26 -14.39 13.14
C ASN A 72 16.39 -15.65 12.29
N ARG A 73 17.58 -15.88 11.75
CA ARG A 73 17.85 -17.02 10.88
C ARG A 73 17.64 -18.38 11.57
N LYS A 74 17.94 -18.51 12.86
CA LYS A 74 17.75 -19.77 13.61
C LYS A 74 16.26 -20.07 13.76
N ASP A 75 15.47 -19.05 14.05
CA ASP A 75 14.01 -19.17 14.16
C ASP A 75 13.41 -19.67 12.84
N PHE A 76 13.80 -19.06 11.71
CA PHE A 76 13.33 -19.48 10.38
C PHE A 76 13.68 -20.94 10.08
N VAL A 77 14.93 -21.36 10.34
CA VAL A 77 15.37 -22.74 10.09
C VAL A 77 14.56 -23.72 10.93
N ARG A 78 14.32 -23.42 12.21
CA ARG A 78 13.51 -24.24 13.12
C ARG A 78 12.09 -24.43 12.59
N ILE A 79 11.42 -23.35 12.22
CA ILE A 79 10.05 -23.37 11.66
C ILE A 79 10.03 -24.17 10.36
N PHE A 80 10.97 -23.84 9.45
CA PHE A 80 11.06 -24.48 8.14
C PHE A 80 11.30 -25.99 8.25
N GLU A 81 12.22 -26.44 9.10
CA GLU A 81 12.52 -27.86 9.26
C GLU A 81 11.31 -28.64 9.80
N ALA A 82 10.63 -28.11 10.82
CA ALA A 82 9.44 -28.72 11.39
C ALA A 82 8.27 -28.77 10.39
N PHE A 83 8.09 -27.68 9.63
CA PHE A 83 7.11 -27.55 8.56
C PHE A 83 7.35 -28.58 7.45
N ILE A 84 8.54 -28.58 6.83
CA ILE A 84 8.87 -29.49 5.72
C ILE A 84 8.71 -30.95 6.13
N ARG A 85 9.14 -31.32 7.34
CA ARG A 85 8.99 -32.69 7.84
C ARG A 85 7.54 -33.14 7.87
N GLN A 86 6.62 -32.29 8.34
CA GLN A 86 5.19 -32.58 8.37
C GLN A 86 4.60 -32.67 6.96
N ILE A 87 5.00 -31.78 6.05
CA ILE A 87 4.53 -31.80 4.67
C ILE A 87 4.97 -33.05 3.92
N HIS A 88 6.22 -33.50 4.09
CA HIS A 88 6.67 -34.79 3.51
C HIS A 88 5.94 -36.01 4.10
N ASN A 89 5.56 -35.97 5.38
CA ASN A 89 4.74 -37.02 5.97
C ASN A 89 3.33 -37.01 5.36
N GLN A 90 2.72 -35.84 5.23
CA GLN A 90 1.39 -35.68 4.65
C GLN A 90 1.36 -36.10 3.17
N ALA A 91 2.35 -35.69 2.38
CA ALA A 91 2.46 -36.08 0.98
C ALA A 91 2.56 -37.59 0.80
N ARG A 92 3.31 -38.29 1.68
CA ARG A 92 3.38 -39.75 1.66
C ARG A 92 2.03 -40.41 1.99
N GLN A 93 1.29 -39.86 2.94
CA GLN A 93 -0.05 -40.35 3.28
C GLN A 93 -1.05 -40.14 2.14
N ASP A 94 -0.93 -39.01 1.44
CA ASP A 94 -1.82 -38.65 0.34
C ASP A 94 -1.37 -39.25 -1.00
N GLU A 95 -0.27 -40.00 -1.03
CA GLU A 95 0.39 -40.52 -2.25
C GLU A 95 0.67 -39.42 -3.29
N ILE A 96 1.17 -38.28 -2.81
CA ILE A 96 1.55 -37.13 -3.61
C ILE A 96 3.07 -37.09 -3.75
N GLU A 97 3.56 -37.21 -4.97
CA GLU A 97 4.96 -36.98 -5.29
C GLU A 97 5.22 -35.48 -5.41
N MET A 98 6.24 -34.97 -4.71
CA MET A 98 6.57 -33.55 -4.72
C MET A 98 8.04 -33.31 -4.43
N MET A 99 8.50 -32.13 -4.85
CA MET A 99 9.77 -31.53 -4.47
C MET A 99 9.52 -30.15 -3.85
N HIS A 100 10.43 -29.68 -3.02
CA HIS A 100 10.38 -28.33 -2.46
C HIS A 100 11.73 -27.63 -2.57
N ALA A 101 11.71 -26.31 -2.60
CA ALA A 101 12.89 -25.47 -2.55
C ALA A 101 12.60 -24.14 -1.84
N VAL A 102 13.53 -23.70 -1.00
CA VAL A 102 13.51 -22.32 -0.48
C VAL A 102 13.96 -21.39 -1.59
N ILE A 103 13.17 -20.34 -1.83
CA ILE A 103 13.51 -19.31 -2.81
C ILE A 103 14.51 -18.37 -2.16
N ASN A 104 15.66 -18.19 -2.80
CA ASN A 104 16.78 -17.40 -2.27
C ASN A 104 17.11 -16.14 -3.08
N TYR A 105 16.44 -15.96 -4.21
CA TYR A 105 16.50 -14.75 -5.01
C TYR A 105 15.68 -13.63 -4.39
N ASP A 106 15.82 -12.39 -4.88
CA ASP A 106 15.10 -11.15 -4.49
C ASP A 106 14.96 -10.85 -2.99
N GLY A 107 15.72 -11.54 -2.16
CA GLY A 107 15.52 -11.52 -0.73
C GLY A 107 14.21 -12.16 -0.29
N SER A 108 13.50 -12.96 -1.09
CA SER A 108 12.40 -13.78 -0.58
C SER A 108 12.93 -14.93 0.29
N LYS A 109 12.07 -15.44 1.17
CA LYS A 109 12.27 -16.69 1.94
C LYS A 109 11.03 -17.57 1.86
N GLN A 110 10.31 -17.41 0.75
CA GLN A 110 9.15 -18.22 0.40
C GLN A 110 9.61 -19.61 -0.02
N ILE A 111 8.67 -20.54 -0.06
CA ILE A 111 8.92 -21.94 -0.32
C ILE A 111 8.11 -22.32 -1.54
N ALA A 112 8.81 -22.78 -2.57
CA ALA A 112 8.19 -23.38 -3.75
C ALA A 112 8.04 -24.88 -3.53
N PHE A 113 6.85 -25.40 -3.84
CA PHE A 113 6.55 -26.82 -3.95
C PHE A 113 6.21 -27.13 -5.40
N LEU A 114 6.96 -28.06 -5.99
CA LEU A 114 6.69 -28.66 -7.29
C LEU A 114 5.94 -29.96 -7.02
N ILE A 115 4.64 -30.00 -7.33
CA ILE A 115 3.74 -31.09 -6.95
C ILE A 115 3.35 -31.85 -8.21
N LYS A 116 3.69 -33.13 -8.31
CA LYS A 116 3.29 -33.96 -9.44
C LYS A 116 1.77 -34.10 -9.50
N LYS A 117 1.22 -34.00 -10.70
CA LYS A 117 -0.20 -34.27 -10.95
C LYS A 117 -0.50 -35.77 -10.76
N GLY A 118 0.28 -36.64 -11.41
CA GLY A 118 0.07 -38.09 -11.37
C GLY A 118 -1.39 -38.45 -11.71
N SER A 119 -2.01 -39.29 -10.87
CA SER A 119 -3.44 -39.64 -10.95
C SER A 119 -4.37 -38.69 -10.19
N LYS A 120 -3.83 -37.66 -9.51
CA LYS A 120 -4.60 -36.76 -8.65
C LYS A 120 -5.39 -35.75 -9.47
N SER A 121 -6.61 -35.50 -9.03
CA SER A 121 -7.45 -34.41 -9.53
C SER A 121 -6.92 -33.05 -9.07
N GLU A 122 -7.31 -31.98 -9.78
CA GLU A 122 -6.98 -30.61 -9.35
C GLU A 122 -7.51 -30.29 -7.95
N ALA A 123 -8.69 -30.80 -7.60
CA ALA A 123 -9.28 -30.62 -6.27
C ALA A 123 -8.44 -31.26 -5.15
N GLU A 124 -7.84 -32.43 -5.40
CA GLU A 124 -6.93 -33.08 -4.45
C GLU A 124 -5.63 -32.28 -4.28
N ILE A 125 -5.07 -31.74 -5.38
CA ILE A 125 -3.89 -30.88 -5.32
C ILE A 125 -4.20 -29.58 -4.57
N LEU A 126 -5.36 -28.97 -4.82
CA LEU A 126 -5.82 -27.77 -4.12
C LEU A 126 -6.00 -28.04 -2.62
N ALA A 127 -6.59 -29.19 -2.25
CA ALA A 127 -6.71 -29.60 -0.85
C ALA A 127 -5.34 -29.80 -0.19
N PHE A 128 -4.36 -30.33 -0.93
CA PHE A 128 -2.99 -30.47 -0.44
C PHE A 128 -2.29 -29.11 -0.27
N ALA A 129 -2.50 -28.15 -1.18
CA ALA A 129 -2.06 -26.77 -0.99
C ALA A 129 -2.70 -26.11 0.25
N GLY A 130 -3.95 -26.46 0.57
CA GLY A 130 -4.62 -26.12 1.83
C GLY A 130 -3.85 -26.63 3.05
N ARG A 131 -3.50 -27.93 3.05
CA ARG A 131 -2.69 -28.54 4.13
C ARG A 131 -1.31 -27.88 4.25
N ILE A 132 -0.67 -27.53 3.13
CA ILE A 132 0.58 -26.76 3.10
C ILE A 132 0.45 -25.46 3.89
N MET A 133 -0.59 -24.68 3.59
CA MET A 133 -0.83 -23.41 4.27
C MET A 133 -1.12 -23.60 5.76
N GLU A 134 -2.00 -24.52 6.11
CA GLU A 134 -2.45 -24.79 7.49
C GLU A 134 -1.29 -25.22 8.39
N ILE A 135 -0.44 -26.14 7.92
CA ILE A 135 0.71 -26.63 8.68
C ILE A 135 1.73 -25.50 8.85
N LEU A 136 1.99 -24.69 7.82
CA LEU A 136 2.91 -23.55 7.94
C LEU A 136 2.40 -22.52 8.95
N GLU A 137 1.11 -22.20 8.90
CA GLU A 137 0.47 -21.29 9.86
C GLU A 137 0.57 -21.86 11.28
N ALA A 138 0.29 -23.15 11.47
CA ALA A 138 0.43 -23.79 12.77
C ALA A 138 1.87 -23.71 13.33
N GLU A 139 2.90 -23.80 12.48
CA GLU A 139 4.29 -23.61 12.91
C GLU A 139 4.59 -22.15 13.30
N TYR A 140 4.03 -21.16 12.60
CA TYR A 140 4.16 -19.76 13.00
C TYR A 140 3.49 -19.50 14.35
N GLN A 141 2.29 -20.05 14.58
CA GLN A 141 1.49 -19.81 15.78
C GLN A 141 2.10 -20.42 17.06
N LYS A 142 3.07 -21.34 16.96
CA LYS A 142 3.77 -21.92 18.12
C LYS A 142 4.63 -20.93 18.91
N ASP A 143 4.92 -19.76 18.34
CA ASP A 143 5.74 -18.72 18.97
C ASP A 143 4.97 -17.40 18.95
N ASP A 144 4.66 -16.86 20.13
CA ASP A 144 3.84 -15.65 20.29
C ASP A 144 4.39 -14.43 19.53
N ARG A 145 5.71 -14.41 19.26
CA ARG A 145 6.35 -13.35 18.46
C ARG A 145 5.83 -13.28 17.03
N TYR A 146 5.32 -14.39 16.49
CA TYR A 146 4.85 -14.50 15.11
C TYR A 146 3.33 -14.47 15.00
N GLN A 147 2.63 -14.39 16.13
CA GLN A 147 1.19 -14.16 16.19
C GLN A 147 0.89 -12.69 15.89
N HIS A 148 0.95 -12.32 14.62
CA HIS A 148 0.69 -10.95 14.19
C HIS A 148 -0.70 -10.86 13.54
N SER A 149 -1.58 -10.05 14.12
CA SER A 149 -3.00 -9.99 13.71
C SER A 149 -3.22 -9.52 12.26
N SER A 150 -2.20 -8.91 11.65
CA SER A 150 -2.24 -8.40 10.27
C SER A 150 -1.43 -9.24 9.28
N LEU A 151 -0.86 -10.34 9.75
CA LEU A 151 -0.06 -11.25 8.94
C LEU A 151 -0.92 -12.42 8.49
N ALA A 152 -0.97 -12.66 7.19
CA ALA A 152 -1.67 -13.78 6.60
C ALA A 152 -0.73 -14.56 5.69
N ASN A 153 -0.59 -15.86 5.93
CA ASN A 153 0.11 -16.72 4.98
C ASN A 153 -0.73 -16.88 3.70
N PHE A 154 -0.22 -16.34 2.61
CA PHE A 154 -0.91 -16.35 1.32
C PHE A 154 -0.24 -17.39 0.41
N THR A 155 -0.96 -18.48 0.19
CA THR A 155 -0.47 -19.61 -0.60
C THR A 155 -1.07 -19.55 -1.99
N VAL A 156 -0.23 -19.62 -3.01
CA VAL A 156 -0.68 -19.53 -4.40
C VAL A 156 -0.40 -20.86 -5.09
N LEU A 157 -1.44 -21.45 -5.66
CA LEU A 157 -1.34 -22.62 -6.51
C LEU A 157 -1.42 -22.17 -7.97
N SER A 158 -0.44 -22.60 -8.78
CA SER A 158 -0.45 -22.35 -10.21
C SER A 158 -1.54 -23.13 -10.93
N PRO A 159 -1.88 -22.76 -12.17
CA PRO A 159 -2.48 -23.69 -13.12
C PRO A 159 -1.60 -24.93 -13.35
N TRP A 160 -2.17 -25.96 -13.95
CA TRP A 160 -1.42 -27.15 -14.37
C TRP A 160 -0.33 -26.78 -15.40
N ILE A 161 0.90 -27.21 -15.12
CA ILE A 161 2.06 -27.06 -15.98
C ILE A 161 2.32 -28.42 -16.65
N CYS A 162 2.13 -28.48 -17.96
CA CYS A 162 2.35 -29.69 -18.74
C CYS A 162 3.85 -30.01 -18.88
N ASP A 163 4.66 -28.98 -19.12
CA ASP A 163 6.09 -29.12 -19.38
C ASP A 163 6.91 -27.93 -18.85
N TYR A 164 8.24 -28.10 -18.88
CA TYR A 164 9.22 -27.15 -18.37
C TYR A 164 9.11 -25.74 -18.97
N SER A 165 8.67 -25.60 -20.23
CA SER A 165 8.74 -24.32 -20.95
C SER A 165 7.89 -23.22 -20.31
N ALA A 166 6.81 -23.61 -19.61
CA ALA A 166 5.91 -22.69 -18.93
C ALA A 166 6.34 -22.36 -17.50
N LEU A 167 7.35 -23.03 -16.92
CA LEU A 167 7.70 -22.93 -15.50
C LEU A 167 8.04 -21.49 -15.09
N ALA A 168 8.97 -20.85 -15.79
CA ALA A 168 9.46 -19.52 -15.40
C ALA A 168 8.36 -18.44 -15.51
N ALA A 169 7.56 -18.46 -16.57
CA ALA A 169 6.43 -17.55 -16.74
C ALA A 169 5.34 -17.78 -15.68
N THR A 170 5.07 -19.05 -15.36
CA THR A 170 4.11 -19.42 -14.30
C THR A 170 4.61 -18.98 -12.93
N PHE A 171 5.89 -19.18 -12.63
CA PHE A 171 6.49 -18.74 -11.39
C PHE A 171 6.43 -17.22 -11.20
N GLU A 172 6.71 -16.44 -12.25
CA GLU A 172 6.57 -14.98 -12.18
C GLU A 172 5.12 -14.55 -11.91
N THR A 173 4.15 -15.26 -12.50
CA THR A 173 2.72 -15.02 -12.24
C THR A 173 2.36 -15.34 -10.79
N VAL A 174 2.76 -16.52 -10.30
CA VAL A 174 2.56 -16.97 -8.92
C VAL A 174 3.21 -16.02 -7.91
N ARG A 175 4.39 -15.46 -8.21
CA ARG A 175 5.05 -14.43 -7.38
C ARG A 175 4.28 -13.12 -7.33
N LYS A 176 3.74 -12.65 -8.47
CA LYS A 176 2.90 -11.46 -8.49
C LYS A 176 1.63 -11.66 -7.66
N LEU A 177 1.01 -12.84 -7.80
CA LEU A 177 -0.16 -13.23 -7.02
C LEU A 177 0.14 -13.34 -5.53
N SER A 178 1.32 -13.84 -5.13
CA SER A 178 1.65 -14.00 -3.70
C SER A 178 1.71 -12.68 -2.95
N ARG A 179 1.98 -11.58 -3.67
CA ARG A 179 1.91 -10.22 -3.10
C ARG A 179 0.49 -9.83 -2.71
N MET A 180 -0.56 -10.43 -3.29
CA MET A 180 -1.96 -10.13 -2.97
C MET A 180 -2.33 -10.43 -1.52
N ALA A 181 -1.45 -11.12 -0.78
CA ALA A 181 -1.45 -11.18 0.68
C ALA A 181 -1.75 -9.84 1.35
N TYR A 182 -1.22 -8.73 0.79
CA TYR A 182 -1.44 -7.38 1.32
C TYR A 182 -2.92 -6.99 1.44
N PHE A 183 -3.78 -7.52 0.56
CA PHE A 183 -5.22 -7.23 0.56
C PHE A 183 -6.03 -8.20 1.44
N HIS A 184 -5.38 -9.18 2.06
CA HIS A 184 -6.00 -10.21 2.88
C HIS A 184 -5.42 -10.29 4.30
N MET A 185 -6.30 -10.52 5.27
CA MET A 185 -5.95 -10.62 6.70
C MET A 185 -6.03 -12.04 7.25
N ARG A 186 -6.31 -13.03 6.39
CA ARG A 186 -6.44 -14.42 6.79
C ARG A 186 -5.64 -15.29 5.85
N PRO A 187 -5.01 -16.36 6.38
CA PRO A 187 -4.40 -17.36 5.53
C PRO A 187 -5.40 -17.87 4.50
N ILE A 188 -4.98 -17.90 3.24
CA ILE A 188 -5.80 -18.38 2.14
C ILE A 188 -4.93 -19.07 1.08
N VAL A 189 -5.51 -20.08 0.43
CA VAL A 189 -4.99 -20.66 -0.81
C VAL A 189 -5.76 -20.04 -1.96
N VAL A 190 -5.04 -19.52 -2.95
CA VAL A 190 -5.65 -18.94 -4.15
C VAL A 190 -5.04 -19.50 -5.42
N GLN A 191 -5.86 -19.55 -6.46
CA GLN A 191 -5.49 -19.66 -7.84
C GLN A 191 -5.67 -18.30 -8.54
N GLN A 192 -5.12 -18.15 -9.73
CA GLN A 192 -5.20 -16.90 -10.49
C GLN A 192 -6.66 -16.43 -10.70
N GLN A 193 -7.58 -17.37 -10.94
CA GLN A 193 -9.00 -17.08 -11.15
C GLN A 193 -9.75 -16.60 -9.90
N ASP A 194 -9.18 -16.79 -8.72
CA ASP A 194 -9.80 -16.35 -7.46
C ASP A 194 -9.56 -14.86 -7.17
N ILE A 195 -8.59 -14.24 -7.87
CA ILE A 195 -8.27 -12.82 -7.67
C ILE A 195 -9.28 -11.96 -8.45
N PRO A 196 -10.03 -11.07 -7.75
CA PRO A 196 -10.95 -10.18 -8.42
C PRO A 196 -10.23 -9.22 -9.37
N GLU A 197 -10.83 -8.95 -10.53
CA GLU A 197 -10.43 -7.85 -11.40
C GLU A 197 -10.93 -6.50 -10.84
N GLY A 198 -10.41 -6.09 -9.69
CA GLY A 198 -10.76 -4.80 -9.09
C GLY A 198 -10.07 -3.64 -9.82
N LYS A 199 -10.86 -2.65 -10.26
CA LYS A 199 -10.33 -1.43 -10.91
C LYS A 199 -10.24 -0.23 -9.96
N GLY A 200 -10.91 -0.31 -8.81
CA GLY A 200 -11.09 0.78 -7.84
C GLY A 200 -11.83 1.99 -8.41
N ASP A 201 -12.55 2.72 -7.56
CA ASP A 201 -13.27 3.93 -7.97
C ASP A 201 -12.42 5.17 -7.71
N TRP A 202 -11.64 5.58 -8.73
CA TRP A 202 -10.80 6.78 -8.67
C TRP A 202 -11.57 8.06 -8.37
N LYS A 203 -12.83 8.14 -8.79
CA LYS A 203 -13.67 9.29 -8.50
C LYS A 203 -14.02 9.30 -7.01
N ARG A 204 -14.44 8.16 -6.47
CA ARG A 204 -14.74 8.03 -5.04
C ARG A 204 -13.51 8.27 -4.16
N ILE A 205 -12.36 7.74 -4.54
CA ILE A 205 -11.08 7.97 -3.87
C ILE A 205 -10.81 9.47 -3.78
N ARG A 206 -10.94 10.21 -4.89
CA ARG A 206 -10.74 11.66 -4.91
C ARG A 206 -11.70 12.40 -3.96
N GLU A 207 -12.98 12.06 -4.01
CA GLU A 207 -13.99 12.62 -3.08
C GLU A 207 -13.63 12.35 -1.61
N LEU A 208 -13.10 11.16 -1.30
CA LEU A 208 -12.66 10.81 0.04
C LEU A 208 -11.42 11.61 0.47
N PHE A 209 -10.46 11.84 -0.43
CA PHE A 209 -9.32 12.71 -0.14
C PHE A 209 -9.75 14.16 0.17
N GLU A 210 -10.67 14.72 -0.62
CA GLU A 210 -11.23 16.05 -0.37
C GLU A 210 -11.95 16.10 0.99
N GLN A 211 -12.73 15.06 1.31
CA GLN A 211 -13.39 14.94 2.61
C GLN A 211 -12.37 14.86 3.75
N ILE A 212 -11.35 14.01 3.64
CA ILE A 212 -10.29 13.85 4.64
C ILE A 212 -9.61 15.20 4.90
N GLU A 213 -9.22 15.92 3.86
CA GLU A 213 -8.58 17.24 3.99
C GLU A 213 -9.47 18.23 4.77
N LEU A 214 -10.79 18.21 4.54
CA LEU A 214 -11.75 19.06 5.27
C LEU A 214 -11.93 18.62 6.72
N LEU A 215 -12.00 17.31 6.96
CA LEU A 215 -12.30 16.70 8.25
C LEU A 215 -11.12 16.79 9.23
N ILE A 216 -9.89 17.04 8.76
CA ILE A 216 -8.74 17.36 9.62
C ILE A 216 -9.03 18.52 10.57
N PHE A 217 -9.91 19.44 10.18
CA PHE A 217 -10.29 20.59 11.00
C PHE A 217 -11.68 20.47 11.65
N ASP A 218 -12.40 19.35 11.44
CA ASP A 218 -13.72 19.13 12.01
C ASP A 218 -13.61 18.75 13.50
N LYS A 219 -14.50 19.24 14.36
CA LYS A 219 -14.47 18.95 15.80
C LYS A 219 -14.66 17.46 16.14
N ASN A 220 -15.22 16.68 15.22
CA ASN A 220 -15.52 15.27 15.39
C ASN A 220 -14.54 14.40 14.59
N VAL A 221 -13.46 13.99 15.25
CA VAL A 221 -12.46 13.07 14.70
C VAL A 221 -13.05 11.76 14.16
N ARG A 222 -14.20 11.30 14.67
CA ARG A 222 -14.83 10.07 14.18
C ARG A 222 -15.23 10.16 12.70
N LYS A 223 -15.57 11.35 12.20
CA LYS A 223 -15.86 11.52 10.77
C LYS A 223 -14.61 11.29 9.92
N LEU A 224 -13.46 11.82 10.36
CA LEU A 224 -12.16 11.58 9.72
C LEU A 224 -11.83 10.08 9.72
N GLU A 225 -12.01 9.42 10.86
CA GLU A 225 -11.80 7.98 11.00
C GLU A 225 -12.66 7.16 10.03
N LEU A 226 -13.94 7.51 9.89
CA LEU A 226 -14.85 6.84 8.96
C LEU A 226 -14.44 7.05 7.49
N ALA A 227 -14.01 8.26 7.12
CA ALA A 227 -13.56 8.55 5.76
C ALA A 227 -12.27 7.79 5.39
N VAL A 228 -11.31 7.73 6.32
CA VAL A 228 -10.07 6.95 6.15
C VAL A 228 -10.39 5.46 6.09
N HIS A 229 -11.28 4.98 6.96
CA HIS A 229 -11.71 3.58 6.94
C HIS A 229 -12.39 3.23 5.62
N GLU A 230 -13.25 4.09 5.08
CA GLU A 230 -13.89 3.87 3.78
C GLU A 230 -12.86 3.80 2.65
N LEU A 231 -11.90 4.73 2.62
CA LEU A 231 -10.81 4.75 1.64
C LEU A 231 -10.05 3.42 1.63
N PHE A 232 -9.63 2.92 2.79
CA PHE A 232 -8.84 1.69 2.83
C PHE A 232 -9.69 0.44 2.71
N SER A 233 -10.78 0.31 3.46
CA SER A 233 -11.57 -0.92 3.50
C SER A 233 -12.41 -1.18 2.26
N LYS A 234 -12.90 -0.13 1.58
CA LYS A 234 -13.75 -0.27 0.39
C LYS A 234 -12.99 -0.02 -0.90
N GLU A 235 -12.22 1.06 -0.96
CA GLU A 235 -11.57 1.46 -2.23
C GLU A 235 -10.22 0.75 -2.43
N VAL A 236 -9.35 0.71 -1.42
CA VAL A 236 -8.04 0.06 -1.57
C VAL A 236 -8.15 -1.45 -1.44
N LYS A 237 -8.74 -1.96 -0.36
CA LYS A 237 -8.75 -3.40 -0.04
C LYS A 237 -9.46 -4.23 -1.10
N LEU A 238 -10.65 -3.80 -1.52
CA LEU A 238 -11.46 -4.55 -2.49
C LEU A 238 -10.97 -4.35 -3.94
N SER A 239 -10.01 -3.46 -4.19
CA SER A 239 -9.45 -3.28 -5.53
C SER A 239 -8.48 -4.38 -5.94
N TYR A 240 -7.81 -5.06 -4.99
CA TYR A 240 -6.72 -6.00 -5.29
C TYR A 240 -5.66 -5.42 -6.25
N ASN A 241 -5.48 -4.09 -6.23
CA ASN A 241 -4.68 -3.37 -7.20
C ASN A 241 -3.55 -2.61 -6.50
N PHE A 242 -2.31 -3.09 -6.71
CA PHE A 242 -1.13 -2.46 -6.14
C PHE A 242 -0.88 -1.06 -6.68
N ASP A 243 -1.08 -0.82 -7.99
CA ASP A 243 -0.85 0.50 -8.58
C ASP A 243 -1.77 1.55 -7.97
N LEU A 244 -3.04 1.17 -7.72
CA LEU A 244 -4.00 1.99 -6.99
C LEU A 244 -3.55 2.24 -5.55
N ALA A 245 -3.17 1.18 -4.82
CA ALA A 245 -2.69 1.34 -3.45
C ALA A 245 -1.47 2.27 -3.38
N TYR A 246 -0.53 2.15 -4.33
CA TYR A 246 0.64 3.03 -4.43
C TYR A 246 0.25 4.48 -4.71
N ALA A 247 -0.70 4.70 -5.62
CA ALA A 247 -1.20 6.04 -5.92
C ALA A 247 -1.86 6.69 -4.68
N VAL A 248 -2.74 5.96 -3.99
CA VAL A 248 -3.38 6.41 -2.74
C VAL A 248 -2.33 6.78 -1.69
N ILE A 249 -1.29 5.94 -1.52
CA ILE A 249 -0.22 6.23 -0.57
C ILE A 249 0.59 7.46 -0.95
N ASN A 250 0.87 7.66 -2.24
CA ASN A 250 1.53 8.86 -2.73
C ASN A 250 0.67 10.12 -2.53
N ASP A 251 -0.64 10.03 -2.73
CA ASP A 251 -1.58 11.13 -2.44
C ASP A 251 -1.67 11.45 -0.95
N LEU A 252 -1.68 10.43 -0.09
CA LEU A 252 -1.59 10.61 1.36
C LEU A 252 -0.29 11.30 1.77
N ASN A 253 0.85 10.88 1.21
CA ASN A 253 2.14 11.51 1.47
C ASN A 253 2.16 12.99 1.01
N ARG A 254 1.54 13.31 -0.13
CA ARG A 254 1.36 14.70 -0.59
C ARG A 254 0.49 15.50 0.37
N LEU A 255 -0.64 14.93 0.80
CA LEU A 255 -1.56 15.57 1.73
C LEU A 255 -0.91 15.82 3.09
N THR A 256 -0.20 14.84 3.67
CA THR A 256 0.45 15.00 4.97
C THR A 256 1.56 16.05 4.94
N MET A 257 2.34 16.12 3.86
CA MET A 257 3.33 17.18 3.64
C MET A 257 2.67 18.56 3.52
N LYS A 258 1.60 18.67 2.72
CA LYS A 258 0.81 19.91 2.58
C LYS A 258 0.27 20.36 3.94
N LEU A 259 -0.30 19.45 4.73
CA LEU A 259 -0.84 19.76 6.06
C LEU A 259 0.25 20.16 7.05
N LYS A 260 1.41 19.49 7.03
CA LYS A 260 2.58 19.88 7.82
C LYS A 260 2.97 21.33 7.54
N ASP A 261 3.10 21.71 6.27
CA ASP A 261 3.52 23.06 5.90
C ASP A 261 2.45 24.10 6.25
N GLN A 262 1.17 23.76 6.08
CA GLN A 262 0.05 24.64 6.41
C GLN A 262 -0.09 24.89 7.90
N LEU A 263 0.17 23.88 8.73
CA LEU A 263 0.03 23.93 10.18
C LEU A 263 1.36 24.19 10.91
N ASN A 264 2.47 24.31 10.16
CA ASN A 264 3.82 24.48 10.69
C ASN A 264 4.19 23.39 11.73
N LEU A 265 3.88 22.13 11.42
CA LEU A 265 4.09 21.01 12.35
C LEU A 265 5.58 20.63 12.41
N GLU A 266 6.11 20.51 13.62
CA GLU A 266 7.46 20.00 13.88
C GLU A 266 7.51 18.46 13.81
N LEU A 267 7.10 17.91 12.66
CA LEU A 267 7.14 16.47 12.39
C LEU A 267 8.33 16.14 11.46
N PRO A 268 9.19 15.17 11.84
CA PRO A 268 10.24 14.68 10.95
C PRO A 268 9.65 14.16 9.64
N SER A 269 10.18 14.57 8.49
CA SER A 269 9.63 14.18 7.18
C SER A 269 9.60 12.66 6.98
N ALA A 270 10.49 11.91 7.64
CA ALA A 270 10.49 10.45 7.62
C ALA A 270 9.25 9.81 8.30
N GLN A 271 8.60 10.52 9.23
CA GLN A 271 7.36 10.08 9.89
C GLN A 271 6.10 10.36 9.05
N LEU A 272 6.24 11.12 7.96
CA LEU A 272 5.14 11.51 7.08
C LEU A 272 5.09 10.68 5.79
N LEU A 273 6.11 9.84 5.57
CA LEU A 273 6.28 9.04 4.37
C LEU A 273 5.85 7.60 4.63
N PHE A 274 4.61 7.31 4.24
CA PHE A 274 4.12 5.94 4.14
C PHE A 274 4.78 5.25 2.95
N ARG A 275 5.16 3.98 3.15
CA ARG A 275 5.72 3.11 2.12
C ARG A 275 5.02 1.75 2.22
N LEU A 276 4.32 1.35 1.16
CA LEU A 276 3.57 0.09 1.14
C LEU A 276 4.43 -1.11 1.49
N GLU A 277 5.71 -1.09 1.11
CA GLU A 277 6.62 -2.19 1.33
C GLU A 277 6.85 -2.52 2.81
N ARG A 278 6.59 -1.56 3.69
CA ARG A 278 6.75 -1.70 5.15
C ARG A 278 5.55 -2.35 5.83
N TYR A 279 4.40 -2.40 5.18
CA TYR A 279 3.18 -2.91 5.77
C TYR A 279 2.89 -4.34 5.29
N PHE A 280 2.29 -5.13 6.17
CA PHE A 280 1.82 -6.48 5.91
C PHE A 280 0.48 -6.49 5.20
N SER A 281 -0.39 -5.54 5.55
CA SER A 281 -1.75 -5.50 5.04
C SER A 281 -2.29 -4.07 4.87
N VAL A 282 -3.43 -3.99 4.19
CA VAL A 282 -4.23 -2.76 4.08
C VAL A 282 -4.63 -2.23 5.46
N GLU A 283 -5.02 -3.09 6.39
CA GLU A 283 -5.46 -2.72 7.74
C GLU A 283 -4.33 -2.12 8.57
N GLU A 284 -3.14 -2.68 8.45
CA GLU A 284 -1.97 -2.12 9.11
C GLU A 284 -1.61 -0.76 8.51
N THR A 285 -1.70 -0.64 7.19
CA THR A 285 -1.48 0.62 6.49
C THR A 285 -2.48 1.68 6.95
N GLU A 286 -3.76 1.33 6.96
CA GLU A 286 -4.87 2.14 7.44
C GLU A 286 -4.63 2.61 8.88
N LYS A 287 -4.26 1.68 9.78
CA LYS A 287 -3.97 1.98 11.18
C LYS A 287 -2.85 3.03 11.31
N ASN A 288 -1.76 2.87 10.58
CA ASN A 288 -0.62 3.80 10.63
C ASN A 288 -0.99 5.17 10.05
N VAL A 289 -1.72 5.20 8.93
CA VAL A 289 -2.24 6.44 8.33
C VAL A 289 -3.16 7.16 9.30
N LEU A 290 -4.09 6.43 9.90
CA LEU A 290 -5.06 7.00 10.83
C LEU A 290 -4.38 7.55 12.09
N GLN A 291 -3.36 6.87 12.61
CA GLN A 291 -2.57 7.38 13.74
C GLN A 291 -1.93 8.74 13.43
N LEU A 292 -1.30 8.88 12.26
CA LEU A 292 -0.71 10.16 11.85
C LEU A 292 -1.78 11.24 11.64
N LEU A 293 -2.85 10.93 10.92
CA LEU A 293 -3.92 11.90 10.64
C LEU A 293 -4.64 12.35 11.93
N ARG A 294 -4.80 11.45 12.91
CA ARG A 294 -5.30 11.80 14.25
C ARG A 294 -4.37 12.77 14.97
N ARG A 295 -3.05 12.56 14.89
CA ARG A 295 -2.08 13.48 15.49
C ARG A 295 -2.14 14.86 14.82
N ILE A 296 -2.16 14.89 13.50
CA ILE A 296 -2.32 16.15 12.72
C ILE A 296 -3.64 16.83 13.10
N HIS A 297 -4.74 16.08 13.20
CA HIS A 297 -6.03 16.59 13.62
C HIS A 297 -5.99 17.20 15.03
N GLN A 298 -5.31 16.58 15.99
CA GLN A 298 -5.16 17.12 17.35
C GLN A 298 -4.37 18.42 17.36
N GLU A 299 -3.27 18.49 16.61
CA GLU A 299 -2.45 19.70 16.48
C GLU A 299 -3.25 20.83 15.79
N ALA A 300 -3.98 20.50 14.72
CA ALA A 300 -4.88 21.42 14.03
C ALA A 300 -6.03 21.91 14.91
N ALA A 301 -6.62 21.03 15.71
CA ALA A 301 -7.69 21.38 16.64
C ALA A 301 -7.19 22.27 17.79
N ALA A 302 -5.98 22.03 18.30
CA ALA A 302 -5.35 22.87 19.31
C ALA A 302 -5.11 24.29 18.76
N ASP A 303 -4.61 24.42 17.53
CA ASP A 303 -4.46 25.72 16.91
C ASP A 303 -5.79 26.38 16.58
N TYR A 304 -6.78 25.63 16.08
CA TYR A 304 -8.15 26.15 15.88
C TYR A 304 -8.77 26.62 17.20
N GLN A 305 -8.56 25.92 18.31
CA GLN A 305 -9.03 26.33 19.65
C GLN A 305 -8.29 27.54 20.20
N ARG A 306 -7.01 27.73 19.87
CA ARG A 306 -6.23 28.94 20.19
C ARG A 306 -6.71 30.15 19.38
N MET A 307 -7.28 29.93 18.20
CA MET A 307 -7.94 31.01 17.45
C MET A 307 -9.15 31.50 18.23
N SER A 308 -9.36 32.81 18.21
CA SER A 308 -10.54 33.40 18.80
C SER A 308 -11.83 32.83 18.19
N PRO A 309 -12.94 32.79 18.96
CA PRO A 309 -14.24 32.36 18.45
C PRO A 309 -14.68 33.12 17.19
N ILE A 310 -14.26 34.38 17.05
CA ILE A 310 -14.53 35.22 15.89
C ILE A 310 -13.82 34.69 14.65
N THR A 311 -12.50 34.43 14.75
CA THR A 311 -11.74 33.86 13.64
C THR A 311 -12.32 32.52 13.21
N GLN A 312 -12.73 31.68 14.16
CA GLN A 312 -13.39 30.40 13.88
C GLN A 312 -14.70 30.58 13.10
N GLN A 313 -15.58 31.50 13.54
CA GLN A 313 -16.85 31.80 12.87
C GLN A 313 -16.64 32.37 11.47
N VAL A 314 -15.66 33.27 11.30
CA VAL A 314 -15.30 33.83 10.00
C VAL A 314 -14.79 32.75 9.04
N LEU A 315 -13.93 31.83 9.51
CA LEU A 315 -13.44 30.72 8.70
C LEU A 315 -14.58 29.79 8.24
N ALA A 316 -15.51 29.46 9.14
CA ALA A 316 -16.67 28.64 8.82
C ALA A 316 -17.57 29.32 7.77
N TRP A 317 -17.82 30.62 7.94
CA TRP A 317 -18.58 31.43 7.00
C TRP A 317 -17.91 31.50 5.62
N ILE A 318 -16.59 31.76 5.57
CA ILE A 318 -15.83 31.78 4.31
C ILE A 318 -15.96 30.44 3.57
N LYS A 319 -15.78 29.30 4.27
CA LYS A 319 -15.88 27.97 3.64
C LYS A 319 -17.22 27.72 2.96
N GLN A 320 -18.31 28.27 3.50
CA GLN A 320 -19.65 28.11 2.93
C GLN A 320 -19.97 29.14 1.83
N ASN A 321 -19.25 30.25 1.77
CA ASN A 321 -19.60 31.40 0.92
C ASN A 321 -18.51 31.83 -0.07
N TYR A 322 -17.34 31.18 -0.09
CA TYR A 322 -16.19 31.63 -0.90
C TYR A 322 -16.47 31.73 -2.41
N MET A 323 -17.44 30.96 -2.93
CA MET A 323 -17.86 30.98 -4.33
C MET A 323 -18.62 32.26 -4.72
N ARG A 324 -19.05 33.07 -3.75
CA ARG A 324 -19.73 34.35 -3.96
C ARG A 324 -18.77 35.50 -3.75
N GLU A 325 -19.15 36.70 -4.16
CA GLU A 325 -18.41 37.91 -3.81
C GLU A 325 -18.51 38.14 -2.29
N ILE A 326 -17.38 37.93 -1.61
CA ILE A 326 -17.27 38.03 -0.15
C ILE A 326 -15.95 38.71 0.21
N GLY A 327 -15.98 39.47 1.31
CA GLY A 327 -14.83 40.17 1.84
C GLY A 327 -14.97 40.41 3.34
N LEU A 328 -14.20 41.38 3.83
CA LEU A 328 -14.15 41.71 5.26
C LEU A 328 -15.48 42.30 5.75
N GLN A 329 -16.14 43.11 4.91
CA GLN A 329 -17.39 43.78 5.27
C GLN A 329 -18.50 42.76 5.44
N GLU A 330 -18.64 41.84 4.48
CA GLU A 330 -19.67 40.81 4.49
C GLU A 330 -19.47 39.81 5.64
N ALA A 331 -18.21 39.49 5.98
CA ALA A 331 -17.89 38.69 7.16
C ALA A 331 -18.30 39.40 8.45
N ALA A 332 -18.02 40.70 8.55
CA ALA A 332 -18.38 41.53 9.69
C ALA A 332 -19.90 41.66 9.85
N ASP A 333 -20.62 41.91 8.75
CA ASP A 333 -22.07 42.04 8.74
C ASP A 333 -22.75 40.71 9.13
N HIS A 334 -22.25 39.57 8.62
CA HIS A 334 -22.76 38.26 8.99
C HIS A 334 -22.63 37.95 10.49
N LEU A 335 -21.54 38.42 11.11
CA LEU A 335 -21.26 38.20 12.53
C LEU A 335 -21.83 39.31 13.44
N GLY A 336 -22.37 40.39 12.88
CA GLY A 336 -22.82 41.57 13.64
C GLY A 336 -21.68 42.31 14.34
N LEU A 337 -20.48 42.32 13.75
CA LEU A 337 -19.26 42.90 14.33
C LEU A 337 -18.71 44.05 13.48
N ALA A 338 -17.86 44.89 14.07
CA ALA A 338 -17.15 45.92 13.31
C ALA A 338 -16.05 45.31 12.42
N PRO A 339 -15.91 45.71 11.14
CA PRO A 339 -14.88 45.21 10.22
C PRO A 339 -13.45 45.30 10.77
N ALA A 340 -13.11 46.40 11.43
CA ALA A 340 -11.79 46.60 12.04
C ALA A 340 -11.50 45.60 13.17
N TYR A 341 -12.53 45.11 13.87
CA TYR A 341 -12.37 44.11 14.91
C TYR A 341 -12.17 42.72 14.33
N VAL A 342 -12.95 42.36 13.31
CA VAL A 342 -12.79 41.11 12.55
C VAL A 342 -11.40 41.06 11.91
N SER A 343 -10.97 42.11 11.22
CA SER A 343 -9.66 42.14 10.55
C SER A 343 -8.50 42.00 11.52
N ARG A 344 -8.50 42.72 12.65
CA ARG A 344 -7.41 42.64 13.64
C ARG A 344 -7.34 41.25 14.25
N THR A 345 -8.48 40.70 14.60
CA THR A 345 -8.60 39.39 15.25
C THR A 345 -8.18 38.27 14.30
N PHE A 346 -8.69 38.29 13.07
CA PHE A 346 -8.34 37.32 12.03
C PHE A 346 -6.86 37.36 11.68
N SER A 347 -6.30 38.55 11.41
CA SER A 347 -4.87 38.70 11.07
C SER A 347 -3.94 38.36 12.23
N ARG A 348 -4.34 38.61 13.48
CA ARG A 348 -3.56 38.23 14.66
C ARG A 348 -3.46 36.71 14.78
N ASP A 349 -4.59 36.03 14.62
CA ASP A 349 -4.73 34.59 14.85
C ASP A 349 -4.14 33.78 13.68
N LEU A 350 -4.30 34.23 12.43
CA LEU A 350 -3.87 33.51 11.22
C LEU A 350 -2.62 34.07 10.55
N LYS A 351 -2.08 35.20 11.03
CA LYS A 351 -0.92 35.91 10.46
C LYS A 351 -1.07 36.31 8.99
N VAL A 352 -2.29 36.29 8.46
CA VAL A 352 -2.63 36.68 7.09
C VAL A 352 -3.91 37.51 7.09
N SER A 353 -4.08 38.39 6.11
CA SER A 353 -5.33 39.13 5.96
C SER A 353 -6.46 38.22 5.49
N LEU A 354 -7.70 38.57 5.84
CA LEU A 354 -8.90 37.85 5.42
C LEU A 354 -9.02 37.75 3.89
N SER A 355 -8.75 38.85 3.17
CA SER A 355 -8.79 38.87 1.70
C SER A 355 -7.71 37.96 1.08
N ALA A 356 -6.49 37.95 1.65
CA ALA A 356 -5.44 37.04 1.20
C ALA A 356 -5.82 35.57 1.44
N TYR A 357 -6.45 35.27 2.58
CA TYR A 357 -6.93 33.93 2.89
C TYR A 357 -8.02 33.47 1.91
N ILE A 358 -9.05 34.30 1.66
CA ILE A 358 -10.11 33.99 0.69
C ILE A 358 -9.49 33.74 -0.69
N THR A 359 -8.59 34.61 -1.13
CA THR A 359 -7.90 34.48 -2.42
C THR A 359 -7.17 33.15 -2.52
N ARG A 360 -6.37 32.79 -1.51
CA ARG A 360 -5.65 31.52 -1.47
C ARG A 360 -6.61 30.34 -1.55
N LEU A 361 -7.68 30.35 -0.76
CA LEU A 361 -8.69 29.30 -0.77
C LEU A 361 -9.29 29.12 -2.18
N ARG A 362 -9.68 30.21 -2.84
CA ARG A 362 -10.25 30.18 -4.20
C ARG A 362 -9.27 29.59 -5.22
N ILE A 363 -8.00 29.99 -5.15
CA ILE A 363 -6.97 29.44 -6.04
C ILE A 363 -6.77 27.94 -5.78
N GLU A 364 -6.70 27.50 -4.52
CA GLU A 364 -6.59 26.07 -4.20
C GLU A 364 -7.78 25.28 -4.75
N ARG A 365 -8.99 25.84 -4.74
CA ARG A 365 -10.19 25.19 -5.31
C ARG A 365 -10.23 25.20 -6.83
N ALA A 366 -9.53 26.13 -7.48
CA ALA A 366 -9.45 26.19 -8.94
C ALA A 366 -8.50 25.15 -9.53
N LYS A 367 -7.46 24.73 -8.78
CA LYS A 367 -6.47 23.73 -9.24
C LYS A 367 -7.11 22.42 -9.73
N PRO A 368 -7.95 21.71 -8.95
CA PRO A 368 -8.57 20.47 -9.43
C PRO A 368 -9.46 20.71 -10.64
N LEU A 369 -10.24 21.80 -10.67
CA LEU A 369 -11.09 22.13 -11.83
C LEU A 369 -10.26 22.30 -13.12
N LEU A 370 -9.07 22.91 -13.03
CA LEU A 370 -8.16 23.05 -14.17
C LEU A 370 -7.58 21.71 -14.62
N MET A 371 -7.25 20.82 -13.68
CA MET A 371 -6.68 19.51 -13.95
C MET A 371 -7.73 18.52 -14.46
N GLU A 372 -8.99 18.62 -14.02
CA GLU A 372 -9.95 17.53 -14.12
C GLU A 372 -11.15 17.81 -15.04
N THR A 373 -11.42 19.08 -15.37
CA THR A 373 -12.58 19.47 -16.20
C THR A 373 -12.19 20.21 -17.48
N ASN A 374 -12.97 20.06 -18.56
CA ASN A 374 -12.77 20.87 -19.77
C ASN A 374 -13.43 22.25 -19.69
N MET A 375 -13.80 22.70 -18.49
CA MET A 375 -14.39 24.02 -18.27
C MET A 375 -13.46 25.10 -18.78
N LYS A 376 -14.04 26.17 -19.33
CA LYS A 376 -13.26 27.33 -19.75
C LYS A 376 -12.65 28.00 -18.50
N ILE A 377 -11.48 28.62 -18.65
CA ILE A 377 -10.81 29.31 -17.54
C ILE A 377 -11.74 30.37 -16.90
N ALA A 378 -12.55 31.06 -17.71
CA ALA A 378 -13.56 32.00 -17.22
C ALA A 378 -14.61 31.31 -16.33
N GLU A 379 -15.15 30.17 -16.77
CA GLU A 379 -16.14 29.40 -16.00
C GLU A 379 -15.55 28.90 -14.68
N ILE A 380 -14.28 28.47 -14.68
CA ILE A 380 -13.60 28.06 -13.44
C ILE A 380 -13.45 29.25 -12.49
N ALA A 381 -13.06 30.42 -13.02
CA ALA A 381 -12.93 31.64 -12.24
C ALA A 381 -14.26 32.01 -11.57
N ASP A 382 -15.37 31.94 -12.32
CA ASP A 382 -16.72 32.17 -11.80
C ASP A 382 -17.10 31.15 -10.72
N ASN A 383 -16.82 29.86 -10.94
CA ASN A 383 -17.15 28.79 -9.99
C ASN A 383 -16.42 28.92 -8.65
N VAL A 384 -15.22 29.51 -8.64
CA VAL A 384 -14.48 29.77 -7.40
C VAL A 384 -14.72 31.16 -6.84
N GLY A 385 -15.62 31.96 -7.43
CA GLY A 385 -15.98 33.29 -6.93
C GLY A 385 -14.99 34.41 -7.30
N ILE A 386 -14.28 34.29 -8.43
CA ILE A 386 -13.43 35.33 -9.01
C ILE A 386 -13.99 35.71 -10.39
N VAL A 387 -14.93 36.66 -10.39
CA VAL A 387 -15.71 37.06 -11.59
C VAL A 387 -14.84 37.53 -12.75
N ASN A 388 -13.72 38.19 -12.48
CA ASN A 388 -12.85 38.70 -13.54
C ASN A 388 -11.78 37.65 -13.91
N ARG A 389 -11.87 37.09 -15.13
CA ARG A 389 -10.94 36.11 -15.69
C ARG A 389 -9.48 36.57 -15.73
N ASP A 390 -9.24 37.82 -16.12
CA ASP A 390 -7.88 38.36 -16.24
C ASP A 390 -7.26 38.49 -14.84
N TYR A 391 -8.06 38.97 -13.89
CA TYR A 391 -7.66 39.05 -12.49
C TYR A 391 -7.43 37.65 -11.88
N PHE A 392 -8.29 36.68 -12.17
CA PHE A 392 -8.08 35.27 -11.80
C PHE A 392 -6.74 34.75 -12.30
N SER A 393 -6.40 35.00 -13.57
CA SER A 393 -5.15 34.54 -14.17
C SER A 393 -3.92 35.15 -13.51
N VAL A 394 -3.99 36.44 -13.13
CA VAL A 394 -2.94 37.13 -12.37
C VAL A 394 -2.80 36.54 -10.96
N LEU A 395 -3.91 36.37 -10.25
CA LEU A 395 -3.92 35.80 -8.90
C LEU A 395 -3.42 34.35 -8.88
N PHE A 396 -3.85 33.54 -9.86
CA PHE A 396 -3.44 32.16 -9.99
C PHE A 396 -1.93 32.07 -10.25
N LYS A 397 -1.39 32.87 -11.19
CA LYS A 397 0.05 32.94 -11.43
C LYS A 397 0.83 33.39 -10.20
N LYS A 398 0.34 34.41 -9.49
CA LYS A 398 0.99 34.89 -8.26
C LYS A 398 1.06 33.81 -7.17
N ASN A 399 0.05 32.97 -7.05
CA ASN A 399 -0.03 31.95 -5.99
C ASN A 399 0.59 30.60 -6.38
N THR A 400 0.72 30.30 -7.69
CA THR A 400 1.17 28.98 -8.17
C THR A 400 2.46 29.03 -9.00
N GLY A 401 2.88 30.21 -9.45
CA GLY A 401 4.00 30.40 -10.38
C GLY A 401 3.62 30.26 -11.86
N MET A 402 2.47 29.65 -12.18
CA MET A 402 2.03 29.35 -13.55
C MET A 402 0.71 30.03 -13.88
N ARG A 403 0.47 30.39 -15.14
CA ARG A 403 -0.87 30.81 -15.59
C ARG A 403 -1.83 29.62 -15.56
N PRO A 404 -3.15 29.82 -15.41
CA PRO A 404 -4.11 28.71 -15.35
C PRO A 404 -4.03 27.74 -16.54
N GLN A 405 -3.83 28.27 -17.76
CA GLN A 405 -3.68 27.44 -18.96
C GLN A 405 -2.37 26.64 -18.92
N GLU A 406 -1.26 27.28 -18.56
CA GLU A 406 0.04 26.62 -18.39
C GLU A 406 -0.04 25.50 -17.34
N TYR A 407 -0.74 25.76 -16.22
CA TYR A 407 -0.98 24.77 -15.17
C TYR A 407 -1.81 23.58 -15.67
N ARG A 408 -2.89 23.84 -16.42
CA ARG A 408 -3.70 22.79 -17.05
C ARG A 408 -2.87 21.93 -18.00
N ASP A 409 -2.11 22.55 -18.87
CA ASP A 409 -1.35 21.86 -19.90
C ASP A 409 -0.20 21.03 -19.30
N PHE A 410 0.39 21.50 -18.19
CA PHE A 410 1.45 20.78 -17.48
C PHE A 410 0.95 19.51 -16.77
N TYR A 411 -0.22 19.57 -16.11
CA TYR A 411 -0.73 18.45 -15.30
C TYR A 411 -1.66 17.48 -16.06
N ARG A 412 -1.95 17.73 -17.34
CA ARG A 412 -2.78 16.87 -18.20
C ARG A 412 -2.03 16.08 -19.26
N GLN A 413 -0.72 16.30 -19.37
CA GLN A 413 0.16 15.39 -20.09
C GLN A 413 0.22 14.07 -19.34
#